data_AF-A0A4Q5P061-F1
#
_entry.id   AF-A0A4Q5P061-F1
#
_cell.length_a   1.000
_cell.length_b   1.000
_cell.length_c   1.000
_cell.angle_alpha   90.00
_cell.angle_beta   90.00
_cell.angle_gamma   90.00
#
_symmetry.space_group_name_H-M   'P 1'
#
loop_
_entity.id
_entity.type
_entity.pdbx_description
1 polymer ?
#
loop_
_entity_poly.entity_id
_entity_poly.type
_entity_poly.pdbx_seq_one_letter_code
_entity_poly.pdbx_strand_id
1 'polypeptide(L)'
;MNREEYEAKKTALIEEIDRAFGELRCDEEILEGIKERLQEHVLEVGEHWRDIPDDWLEREGHDLLFYLEARSFRFFIPAYLRWFLRFMDNDIYDLTFDIVRGVLTMYRDEEREDFLLLKYNLLSEAQNEIVACFLRFQCERMIFLYEQEEDPANDVFEGYRGNYGYKNTYYQFKWALDKYWGRFLGSEFVVGEFPYVAERRLWRQMWKVPDEEKRKVYEAKKRALIEEIERVFDRVERGDGVTLFESAVIDDYGDEEARAKARLLDNEARWQDVPDENIISHVESPLFMDAKGLHYYLPAYMRCYLRRVDSEIEGDSTNFFGPMNYLLSNTEGGPSSDIVELLSLEQKRTIARFIQFGHDEADFWMERRKIMPRSAEEDDEDYEDEEEETLEERLHKPIQQRLDAYWGQFL
;
A
#
# COMPACT_ATOMS: atom_id res chain seq x y z
N MET A 1 26.05 9.64 1.75
CA MET A 1 26.75 9.01 2.90
C MET A 1 27.63 7.88 2.35
N ASN A 2 28.84 7.65 2.85
CA ASN A 2 29.63 6.49 2.37
C ASN A 2 29.38 5.24 3.24
N ARG A 3 29.81 4.06 2.78
CA ARG A 3 29.57 2.79 3.50
C ARG A 3 30.17 2.76 4.91
N GLU A 4 31.36 3.34 5.10
CA GLU A 4 32.01 3.38 6.42
C GLU A 4 31.22 4.25 7.41
N GLU A 5 30.76 5.43 6.96
CA GLU A 5 29.91 6.32 7.74
C GLU A 5 28.56 5.65 8.07
N TYR A 6 27.98 4.92 7.13
CA TYR A 6 26.74 4.16 7.32
C TYR A 6 26.88 3.11 8.43
N GLU A 7 27.90 2.24 8.36
CA GLU A 7 28.15 1.20 9.36
C GLU A 7 28.50 1.79 10.75
N ALA A 8 29.22 2.93 10.76
CA ALA A 8 29.54 3.64 12.00
C ALA A 8 28.28 4.19 12.68
N LYS A 9 27.39 4.86 11.92
CA LYS A 9 26.11 5.36 12.43
C LYS A 9 25.21 4.23 12.94
N LYS A 10 25.13 3.15 12.17
CA LYS A 10 24.40 1.94 12.52
C LYS A 10 24.87 1.36 13.87
N THR A 11 26.19 1.21 14.03
CA THR A 11 26.80 0.69 15.26
C THR A 11 26.54 1.63 16.44
N ALA A 12 26.74 2.94 16.26
CA ALA A 12 26.50 3.93 17.30
C ALA A 12 25.03 3.92 17.77
N LEU A 13 24.08 3.77 16.84
CA LEU A 13 22.66 3.71 17.16
C LEU A 13 22.30 2.45 17.97
N ILE A 14 22.92 1.30 17.70
CA ILE A 14 22.77 0.10 18.54
C ILE A 14 23.21 0.37 19.99
N GLU A 15 24.35 1.03 20.17
CA GLU A 15 24.85 1.38 21.51
C GLU A 15 23.93 2.38 22.24
N GLU A 16 23.32 3.31 21.50
CA GLU A 16 22.36 4.27 22.04
C GLU A 16 21.04 3.61 22.45
N ILE A 17 20.53 2.66 21.65
CA ILE A 17 19.40 1.80 22.04
C ILE A 17 19.73 1.05 23.32
N ASP A 18 20.92 0.45 23.39
CA ASP A 18 21.39 -0.25 24.57
C ASP A 18 21.43 0.66 25.81
N ARG A 19 21.88 1.90 25.65
CA ARG A 19 21.94 2.88 26.74
C ARG A 19 20.55 3.33 27.19
N ALA A 20 19.68 3.72 26.25
CA ALA A 20 18.37 4.30 26.55
C ALA A 20 17.37 3.28 27.13
N PHE A 21 17.50 2.00 26.75
CA PHE A 21 16.65 0.91 27.25
C PHE A 21 17.36 -0.01 28.25
N GLY A 22 18.59 0.32 28.68
CA GLY A 22 19.43 -0.59 29.45
C GLY A 22 18.91 -0.97 30.83
N GLU A 23 18.09 -0.13 31.44
CA GLU A 23 17.48 -0.39 32.76
C GLU A 23 16.10 -1.07 32.67
N LEU A 24 15.61 -1.33 31.47
CA LEU A 24 14.29 -1.93 31.29
C LEU A 24 14.34 -3.43 31.62
N ARG A 25 13.39 -3.88 32.43
CA ARG A 25 13.25 -5.27 32.88
C ARG A 25 11.84 -5.77 32.61
N CYS A 26 11.73 -7.08 32.43
CA CYS A 26 10.46 -7.77 32.29
C CYS A 26 9.81 -7.84 33.69
N ASP A 27 8.56 -7.40 33.81
CA ASP A 27 7.78 -7.56 35.04
C ASP A 27 6.69 -8.63 34.85
N GLU A 28 6.07 -9.03 35.95
CA GLU A 28 5.05 -10.08 35.96
C GLU A 28 3.82 -9.73 35.11
N GLU A 29 3.47 -8.44 35.01
CA GLU A 29 2.34 -7.96 34.22
C GLU A 29 2.63 -8.06 32.71
N ILE A 30 3.85 -7.70 32.31
CA ILE A 30 4.34 -7.89 30.94
C ILE A 30 4.30 -9.38 30.57
N LEU A 31 4.81 -10.26 31.44
CA LEU A 31 4.82 -11.70 31.22
C LEU A 31 3.41 -12.28 31.06
N GLU A 32 2.46 -11.84 31.89
CA GLU A 32 1.10 -12.36 31.82
C GLU A 32 0.40 -11.95 30.52
N GLY A 33 0.52 -10.68 30.11
CA GLY A 33 -0.05 -10.19 28.85
C GLY A 33 0.55 -10.87 27.61
N ILE A 34 1.79 -11.34 27.68
CA ILE A 34 2.43 -12.13 26.61
C ILE A 34 1.89 -13.56 26.60
N LYS A 35 1.80 -14.21 27.78
CA LYS A 35 1.35 -15.60 27.91
C LYS A 35 -0.07 -15.80 27.40
N GLU A 36 -0.96 -14.84 27.67
CA GLU A 36 -2.33 -14.88 27.17
C GLU A 36 -2.39 -14.88 25.63
N ARG A 37 -1.41 -14.27 24.96
CA ARG A 37 -1.39 -14.12 23.50
C ARG A 37 -0.60 -15.18 22.76
N LEU A 38 0.51 -15.67 23.31
CA LEU A 38 1.42 -16.62 22.62
C LEU A 38 1.01 -18.11 22.72
N GLN A 39 -0.17 -18.43 23.29
CA GLN A 39 -0.81 -19.76 23.33
C GLN A 39 0.13 -20.99 23.20
N GLU A 40 0.87 -21.30 24.28
CA GLU A 40 1.79 -22.45 24.44
C GLU A 40 3.21 -22.34 23.82
N HIS A 41 3.48 -21.40 22.90
CA HIS A 41 4.84 -21.09 22.46
C HIS A 41 5.52 -20.05 23.36
N VAL A 42 5.56 -20.37 24.66
CA VAL A 42 6.14 -19.49 25.68
C VAL A 42 7.65 -19.41 25.44
N LEU A 43 8.09 -18.35 24.75
CA LEU A 43 9.45 -17.86 24.89
C LEU A 43 9.71 -17.72 26.40
N GLU A 44 10.77 -18.33 26.90
CA GLU A 44 11.31 -17.96 28.21
C GLU A 44 11.89 -16.56 28.08
N VAL A 45 11.01 -15.55 28.20
CA VAL A 45 11.42 -14.15 28.19
C VAL A 45 12.29 -13.95 29.42
N GLY A 46 13.59 -13.72 29.19
CA GLY A 46 14.51 -13.40 30.29
C GLY A 46 14.11 -12.13 31.03
N GLU A 47 14.81 -11.84 32.12
CA GLU A 47 14.54 -10.65 32.93
C GLU A 47 14.81 -9.35 32.14
N HIS A 48 15.60 -9.41 31.07
CA HIS A 48 15.99 -8.29 30.25
C HIS A 48 15.53 -8.45 28.80
N TRP A 49 15.15 -7.35 28.15
CA TRP A 49 14.83 -7.37 26.71
C TRP A 49 15.98 -7.86 25.81
N ARG A 50 17.23 -7.83 26.32
CA ARG A 50 18.42 -8.33 25.61
C ARG A 50 18.50 -9.85 25.57
N ASP A 51 17.73 -10.50 26.44
CA ASP A 51 17.65 -11.95 26.53
C ASP A 51 16.71 -12.51 25.47
N ILE A 52 15.96 -11.65 24.75
CA ILE A 52 15.13 -12.06 23.61
C ILE A 52 16.06 -12.49 22.45
N PRO A 53 16.00 -13.75 22.00
CA PRO A 53 16.86 -14.25 20.93
C PRO A 53 16.52 -13.63 19.56
N ASP A 54 17.55 -13.31 18.78
CA ASP A 54 17.40 -12.75 17.44
C ASP A 54 16.65 -13.72 16.48
N ASP A 55 16.90 -15.03 16.61
CA ASP A 55 16.24 -16.07 15.79
C ASP A 55 14.77 -16.30 16.18
N TRP A 56 14.42 -16.01 17.43
CA TRP A 56 13.02 -16.04 17.87
C TRP A 56 12.24 -14.86 17.29
N LEU A 57 12.81 -13.64 17.27
CA LEU A 57 12.19 -12.47 16.66
C LEU A 57 11.88 -12.70 15.18
N GLU A 58 12.83 -13.29 14.45
CA GLU A 58 12.69 -13.64 13.02
C GLU A 58 11.59 -14.68 12.77
N ARG A 59 11.53 -15.75 13.56
CA ARG A 59 10.67 -16.90 13.25
C ARG A 59 9.28 -16.82 13.88
N GLU A 60 9.24 -16.54 15.17
CA GLU A 60 8.04 -16.69 16.01
C GLU A 60 7.51 -15.34 16.47
N GLY A 61 8.39 -14.34 16.60
CA GLY A 61 8.04 -13.03 17.11
C GLY A 61 7.69 -12.02 16.03
N HIS A 62 7.79 -12.34 14.74
CA HIS A 62 7.79 -11.31 13.69
C HIS A 62 6.58 -10.37 13.79
N ASP A 63 5.36 -10.87 14.07
CA ASP A 63 4.11 -10.09 14.12
C ASP A 63 3.71 -9.58 15.51
N LEU A 64 4.33 -10.08 16.58
CA LEU A 64 3.93 -9.83 17.96
C LEU A 64 3.78 -8.33 18.28
N LEU A 65 4.71 -7.52 17.75
CA LEU A 65 4.80 -6.07 17.95
C LEU A 65 3.48 -5.32 17.65
N PHE A 66 2.67 -5.78 16.69
CA PHE A 66 1.37 -5.20 16.38
C PHE A 66 0.40 -5.32 17.55
N TYR A 67 0.40 -6.49 18.17
CA TYR A 67 -0.60 -6.89 19.14
C TYR A 67 -0.23 -6.53 20.58
N LEU A 68 1.05 -6.27 20.88
CA LEU A 68 1.47 -5.92 22.23
C LEU A 68 0.73 -4.70 22.78
N GLU A 69 0.36 -4.77 24.05
CA GLU A 69 -0.07 -3.61 24.83
C GLU A 69 1.09 -2.66 25.08
N ALA A 70 0.81 -1.42 25.50
CA ALA A 70 1.83 -0.37 25.64
C ALA A 70 3.05 -0.79 26.49
N ARG A 71 2.84 -1.51 27.61
CA ARG A 71 3.92 -1.97 28.50
C ARG A 71 4.80 -3.02 27.85
N SER A 72 4.19 -4.07 27.29
CA SER A 72 4.92 -5.11 26.58
C SER A 72 5.59 -4.54 25.34
N PHE A 73 4.93 -3.64 24.60
CA PHE A 73 5.54 -2.92 23.47
C PHE A 73 6.83 -2.20 23.89
N ARG A 74 6.79 -1.44 24.99
CA ARG A 74 7.97 -0.74 25.52
C ARG A 74 9.11 -1.70 25.85
N PHE A 75 8.80 -2.89 26.35
CA PHE A 75 9.79 -3.93 26.65
C PHE A 75 10.40 -4.56 25.40
N PHE A 76 9.59 -4.88 24.39
CA PHE A 76 10.07 -5.57 23.18
C PHE A 76 10.70 -4.65 22.14
N ILE A 77 10.22 -3.42 21.99
CA ILE A 77 10.68 -2.52 20.93
C ILE A 77 12.21 -2.38 20.82
N PRO A 78 13.02 -2.25 21.90
CA PRO A 78 14.48 -2.19 21.74
C PRO A 78 15.11 -3.46 21.14
N ALA A 79 14.52 -4.63 21.41
CA ALA A 79 14.99 -5.89 20.82
C ALA A 79 14.78 -5.90 19.31
N TYR A 80 13.60 -5.49 18.85
CA TYR A 80 13.32 -5.36 17.42
C TYR A 80 14.16 -4.28 16.73
N LEU A 81 14.34 -3.11 17.34
CA LEU A 81 15.19 -2.06 16.75
C LEU A 81 16.64 -2.54 16.59
N ARG A 82 17.17 -3.24 17.61
CA ARG A 82 18.53 -3.81 17.59
C ARG A 82 18.65 -4.91 16.56
N TRP A 83 17.69 -5.84 16.53
CA TRP A 83 17.61 -6.91 15.53
C TRP A 83 17.58 -6.32 14.13
N PHE A 84 16.67 -5.37 13.89
CA PHE A 84 16.51 -4.72 12.61
C PHE A 84 17.83 -4.11 12.14
N LEU A 85 18.51 -3.34 12.99
CA LEU A 85 19.80 -2.79 12.62
C LEU A 85 20.79 -3.90 12.27
N ARG A 86 20.89 -4.98 13.05
CA ARG A 86 21.84 -6.08 12.74
C ARG A 86 21.60 -6.74 11.38
N PHE A 87 20.34 -6.99 11.03
CA PHE A 87 19.98 -7.87 9.93
C PHE A 87 19.45 -7.14 8.68
N MET A 88 19.16 -5.84 8.74
CA MET A 88 18.55 -5.09 7.62
C MET A 88 19.38 -5.06 6.32
N ASP A 89 20.69 -5.36 6.37
CA ASP A 89 21.54 -5.42 5.17
C ASP A 89 21.64 -6.84 4.58
N ASN A 90 21.02 -7.83 5.24
CA ASN A 90 20.92 -9.16 4.67
C ASN A 90 19.79 -9.15 3.62
N ASP A 91 20.01 -9.82 2.49
CA ASP A 91 19.03 -9.95 1.40
C ASP A 91 17.74 -10.69 1.76
N ILE A 92 17.54 -11.02 3.04
CA ILE A 92 16.31 -11.63 3.52
C ILE A 92 15.37 -10.46 3.84
N TYR A 93 14.51 -10.12 2.88
CA TYR A 93 13.29 -9.36 3.14
C TYR A 93 12.44 -10.17 4.09
N ASP A 94 12.66 -9.94 5.38
CA ASP A 94 11.99 -10.66 6.44
C ASP A 94 10.71 -9.91 6.83
N LEU A 95 9.65 -10.67 7.07
CA LEU A 95 8.36 -10.22 7.56
C LEU A 95 8.53 -9.29 8.79
N THR A 96 9.54 -9.55 9.62
CA THR A 96 9.95 -8.70 10.75
C THR A 96 10.27 -7.25 10.36
N PHE A 97 10.90 -7.00 9.19
CA PHE A 97 11.15 -5.65 8.67
C PHE A 97 9.83 -4.92 8.44
N ASP A 98 8.89 -5.58 7.76
CA ASP A 98 7.58 -5.00 7.43
C ASP A 98 6.76 -4.73 8.70
N ILE A 99 6.91 -5.54 9.74
CA ILE A 99 6.26 -5.30 11.04
C ILE A 99 6.88 -4.13 11.78
N VAL A 100 8.21 -4.05 11.89
CA VAL A 100 8.86 -2.90 12.55
C VAL A 100 8.53 -1.61 11.82
N ARG A 101 8.58 -1.63 10.47
CA ARG A 101 8.11 -0.52 9.64
C ARG A 101 6.65 -0.23 9.95
N GLY A 102 5.78 -1.22 9.81
CA GLY A 102 4.35 -1.11 10.02
C GLY A 102 4.01 -0.48 11.36
N VAL A 103 4.47 -1.03 12.48
CA VAL A 103 4.14 -0.53 13.83
C VAL A 103 4.68 0.87 14.10
N LEU A 104 5.80 1.25 13.50
CA LEU A 104 6.36 2.60 13.67
C LEU A 104 5.79 3.63 12.70
N THR A 105 5.25 3.19 11.55
CA THR A 105 4.78 4.09 10.49
C THR A 105 3.29 4.03 10.20
N MET A 106 2.54 3.10 10.83
CA MET A 106 1.17 2.67 10.46
C MET A 106 0.39 3.79 9.79
N TYR A 107 0.18 3.57 8.50
CA TYR A 107 -0.28 4.55 7.54
C TYR A 107 -1.78 4.82 7.74
N ARG A 108 -2.15 6.08 8.01
CA ARG A 108 -3.48 6.67 7.79
C ARG A 108 -4.70 5.98 8.44
N ASP A 109 -4.52 5.03 9.33
CA ASP A 109 -5.62 4.47 10.11
C ASP A 109 -5.89 5.36 11.32
N GLU A 110 -6.76 6.36 11.15
CA GLU A 110 -7.18 7.27 12.23
C GLU A 110 -7.82 6.50 13.40
N GLU A 111 -8.43 5.34 13.15
CA GLU A 111 -9.07 4.54 14.20
C GLU A 111 -8.05 3.86 15.11
N ARG A 112 -6.83 3.58 14.61
CA ARG A 112 -5.74 2.96 15.38
C ARG A 112 -4.73 3.95 15.94
N GLU A 113 -4.85 5.25 15.65
CA GLU A 113 -3.91 6.27 16.12
C GLU A 113 -3.86 6.32 17.65
N ASP A 114 -5.01 6.33 18.33
CA ASP A 114 -5.08 6.35 19.79
C ASP A 114 -4.36 5.15 20.42
N PHE A 115 -4.51 3.98 19.82
CA PHE A 115 -3.85 2.75 20.29
C PHE A 115 -2.32 2.84 20.20
N LEU A 116 -1.79 3.42 19.11
CA LEU A 116 -0.35 3.63 18.94
C LEU A 116 0.19 4.73 19.85
N LEU A 117 -0.56 5.82 20.02
CA LEU A 117 -0.18 6.89 20.94
C LEU A 117 -0.05 6.38 22.38
N LEU A 118 -0.87 5.42 22.82
CA LEU A 118 -0.68 4.76 24.12
C LEU A 118 0.69 4.06 24.23
N LYS A 119 1.15 3.39 23.17
CA LYS A 119 2.48 2.76 23.11
C LYS A 119 3.59 3.80 23.21
N TYR A 120 3.52 4.85 22.40
CA TYR A 120 4.58 5.87 22.32
C TYR A 120 4.65 6.75 23.58
N ASN A 121 3.49 7.05 24.19
CA ASN A 121 3.42 7.86 25.40
C ASN A 121 4.02 7.16 26.64
N LEU A 122 4.18 5.83 26.60
CA LEU A 122 4.82 5.09 27.68
C LEU A 122 6.36 5.13 27.61
N LEU A 123 6.91 5.45 26.44
CA LEU A 123 8.36 5.62 26.28
C LEU A 123 8.81 6.88 27.02
N SER A 124 9.96 6.81 27.69
CA SER A 124 10.59 8.02 28.24
C SER A 124 11.02 8.97 27.13
N GLU A 125 11.36 10.21 27.47
CA GLU A 125 11.88 11.18 26.51
C GLU A 125 13.13 10.66 25.80
N ALA A 126 14.09 10.10 26.55
CA ALA A 126 15.29 9.48 25.96
C ALA A 126 14.95 8.27 25.07
N GLN A 127 13.96 7.46 25.44
CA GLN A 127 13.53 6.31 24.62
C GLN A 127 12.88 6.79 23.31
N ASN A 128 12.03 7.80 23.38
CA ASN A 128 11.41 8.43 22.21
C ASN A 128 12.46 9.09 21.30
N GLU A 129 13.45 9.75 21.86
CA GLU A 129 14.57 10.33 21.11
C GLU A 129 15.32 9.25 20.32
N ILE A 130 15.60 8.09 20.92
CA ILE A 130 16.26 6.99 20.22
C ILE A 130 15.37 6.38 19.12
N VAL A 131 14.06 6.26 19.33
CA VAL A 131 13.13 5.84 18.26
C VAL A 131 13.15 6.85 17.10
N ALA A 132 13.19 8.15 17.41
CA ALA A 132 13.31 9.20 16.40
C ALA A 132 14.63 9.10 15.62
N CYS A 133 15.75 8.88 16.32
CA CYS A 133 17.06 8.66 15.70
C CYS A 133 17.06 7.41 14.80
N PHE A 134 16.39 6.33 15.21
CA PHE A 134 16.21 5.15 14.37
C PHE A 134 15.43 5.45 13.10
N LEU A 135 14.26 6.11 13.20
CA LEU A 135 13.45 6.47 12.03
C LEU A 135 14.20 7.39 11.08
N ARG A 136 14.95 8.37 11.62
CA ARG A 136 15.85 9.22 10.85
C ARG A 136 16.89 8.40 10.11
N PHE A 137 17.58 7.50 10.82
CA PHE A 137 18.59 6.64 10.22
C PHE A 137 17.98 5.79 9.10
N GLN A 138 16.74 5.31 9.25
CA GLN A 138 16.05 4.62 8.16
C GLN A 138 15.78 5.52 6.95
N CYS A 139 15.37 6.78 7.14
CA CYS A 139 15.26 7.73 6.03
C CYS A 139 16.61 7.94 5.31
N GLU A 140 17.69 8.15 6.06
CA GLU A 140 19.05 8.30 5.51
C GLU A 140 19.50 7.02 4.78
N ARG A 141 19.17 5.85 5.32
CA ARG A 141 19.44 4.55 4.69
C ARG A 141 18.70 4.39 3.37
N MET A 142 17.41 4.74 3.29
CA MET A 142 16.66 4.63 2.03
C MET A 142 17.28 5.50 0.93
N ILE A 143 17.75 6.71 1.28
CA ILE A 143 18.49 7.57 0.33
C ILE A 143 19.82 6.91 -0.03
N PHE A 144 20.57 6.40 0.95
CA PHE A 144 21.86 5.75 0.70
C PHE A 144 21.72 4.54 -0.22
N LEU A 145 20.77 3.64 0.02
CA LEU A 145 20.52 2.46 -0.83
C LEU A 145 20.15 2.88 -2.25
N TYR A 146 19.26 3.87 -2.38
CA TYR A 146 18.89 4.46 -3.67
C TYR A 146 20.09 5.05 -4.42
N GLU A 147 21.03 5.70 -3.72
CA GLU A 147 22.25 6.25 -4.30
C GLU A 147 23.31 5.18 -4.65
N GLN A 148 23.21 3.96 -4.12
CA GLN A 148 24.16 2.87 -4.38
C GLN A 148 23.69 1.91 -5.46
N GLU A 149 22.41 1.93 -5.84
CA GLU A 149 21.92 1.15 -6.97
C GLU A 149 22.51 1.73 -8.26
N GLU A 150 23.35 0.94 -8.94
CA GLU A 150 23.96 1.31 -10.22
C GLU A 150 22.90 1.56 -11.31
N ASP A 151 21.70 1.01 -11.13
CA ASP A 151 20.52 1.31 -11.92
C ASP A 151 19.22 1.12 -11.09
N PRO A 152 18.72 2.17 -10.43
CA PRO A 152 17.49 2.11 -9.66
C PRO A 152 16.25 1.78 -10.51
N ALA A 153 16.34 1.95 -11.84
CA ALA A 153 15.26 1.68 -12.77
C ALA A 153 15.15 0.19 -13.16
N ASN A 154 16.23 -0.59 -13.04
CA ASN A 154 16.28 -1.99 -13.48
C ASN A 154 15.83 -3.03 -12.44
N ASP A 155 15.72 -2.69 -11.14
CA ASP A 155 15.24 -3.62 -10.10
C ASP A 155 13.71 -3.71 -10.01
N VAL A 156 13.05 -3.89 -11.17
CA VAL A 156 11.59 -4.08 -11.29
C VAL A 156 11.21 -5.56 -11.14
N PHE A 157 12.18 -6.46 -11.24
CA PHE A 157 11.95 -7.91 -11.23
C PHE A 157 11.70 -8.50 -9.83
N GLU A 158 12.15 -7.87 -8.77
CA GLU A 158 11.67 -8.16 -7.41
C GLU A 158 10.69 -7.06 -7.01
N GLY A 159 9.38 -7.27 -7.28
CA GLY A 159 8.31 -6.27 -7.14
C GLY A 159 8.09 -5.60 -5.76
N TYR A 160 9.02 -5.78 -4.82
CA TYR A 160 9.12 -5.10 -3.54
C TYR A 160 10.41 -4.25 -3.37
N ARG A 161 11.48 -4.47 -4.16
CA ARG A 161 12.79 -3.83 -3.99
C ARG A 161 13.04 -2.58 -4.82
N GLY A 162 12.44 -2.46 -6.01
CA GLY A 162 12.75 -1.34 -6.90
C GLY A 162 12.40 0.05 -6.34
N ASN A 163 12.75 1.10 -7.08
CA ASN A 163 12.51 2.53 -6.80
C ASN A 163 11.26 2.90 -5.99
N TYR A 164 10.14 2.21 -6.21
CA TYR A 164 8.88 2.44 -5.51
C TYR A 164 8.93 2.01 -4.03
N GLY A 165 9.65 0.93 -3.71
CA GLY A 165 9.84 0.38 -2.36
C GLY A 165 10.62 1.32 -1.45
N TYR A 166 11.81 1.78 -1.87
CA TYR A 166 12.63 2.70 -1.07
C TYR A 166 11.95 4.05 -0.88
N LYS A 167 11.36 4.60 -1.95
CA LYS A 167 10.65 5.87 -1.89
C LYS A 167 9.45 5.81 -0.94
N ASN A 168 8.58 4.80 -1.09
CA ASN A 168 7.41 4.65 -0.23
C ASN A 168 7.84 4.47 1.23
N THR A 169 8.80 3.58 1.47
CA THR A 169 9.35 3.33 2.80
C THR A 169 9.98 4.59 3.43
N TYR A 170 10.73 5.38 2.66
CA TYR A 170 11.24 6.68 3.09
C TYR A 170 10.10 7.62 3.52
N TYR A 171 9.04 7.75 2.72
CA TYR A 171 7.94 8.65 3.05
C TYR A 171 7.14 8.19 4.25
N GLN A 172 6.99 6.89 4.45
CA GLN A 172 6.37 6.33 5.65
C GLN A 172 7.18 6.67 6.91
N PHE A 173 8.50 6.43 6.89
CA PHE A 173 9.37 6.80 8.01
C PHE A 173 9.39 8.31 8.25
N LYS A 174 9.50 9.10 7.19
CA LYS A 174 9.49 10.56 7.28
C LYS A 174 8.17 11.08 7.85
N TRP A 175 7.03 10.58 7.37
CA TRP A 175 5.72 10.98 7.89
C TRP A 175 5.58 10.65 9.38
N ALA A 176 5.94 9.43 9.79
CA ALA A 176 5.87 9.01 11.18
C ALA A 176 6.78 9.85 12.07
N LEU A 177 8.00 10.12 11.59
CA LEU A 177 8.96 11.00 12.24
C LEU A 177 8.37 12.39 12.41
N ASP A 178 7.88 13.02 11.35
CA ASP A 178 7.30 14.37 11.38
C ASP A 178 6.06 14.43 12.30
N LYS A 179 5.20 13.41 12.26
CA LYS A 179 3.93 13.37 13.00
C LYS A 179 4.12 13.12 14.50
N TYR A 180 4.91 12.13 14.89
CA TYR A 180 4.96 11.66 16.28
C TYR A 180 6.25 12.04 17.01
N TRP A 181 7.37 12.18 16.30
CA TRP A 181 8.69 12.33 16.91
C TRP A 181 9.47 13.60 16.53
N GLY A 182 8.95 14.44 15.63
CA GLY A 182 9.67 15.60 15.11
C GLY A 182 10.09 16.59 16.19
N ARG A 183 9.33 16.66 17.29
CA ARG A 183 9.64 17.50 18.46
C ARG A 183 10.94 17.11 19.18
N PHE A 184 11.40 15.85 19.06
CA PHE A 184 12.59 15.36 19.76
C PHE A 184 13.89 15.64 18.99
N LEU A 185 13.81 16.01 17.71
CA LEU A 185 14.99 16.21 16.85
C LEU A 185 15.50 17.67 16.80
N GLY A 186 14.85 18.59 17.51
CA GLY A 186 15.20 20.01 17.54
C GLY A 186 14.83 20.77 16.25
N SER A 187 14.81 22.11 16.32
CA SER A 187 14.38 22.97 15.20
C SER A 187 15.36 23.09 14.04
N GLU A 188 16.60 22.64 14.22
CA GLU A 188 17.63 22.64 13.16
C GLU A 188 17.53 21.41 12.25
N PHE A 189 16.55 20.54 12.49
CA PHE A 189 16.44 19.27 11.81
C PHE A 189 15.60 19.34 10.54
N VAL A 190 16.22 19.01 9.41
CA VAL A 190 15.57 18.80 8.11
C VAL A 190 16.09 17.48 7.55
N VAL A 191 15.26 16.44 7.49
CA VAL A 191 15.56 15.27 6.64
C VAL A 191 15.65 15.78 5.21
N GLY A 192 16.79 15.57 4.54
CA GLY A 192 16.94 15.94 3.13
C GLY A 192 15.81 15.37 2.29
N GLU A 193 15.33 16.12 1.29
CA GLU A 193 14.31 15.60 0.37
C GLU A 193 14.86 14.37 -0.37
N PHE A 194 14.06 13.32 -0.49
CA PHE A 194 14.42 12.14 -1.29
C PHE A 194 14.71 12.59 -2.74
N PRO A 195 15.85 12.22 -3.35
CA PRO A 195 16.32 12.78 -4.62
C PRO A 195 15.26 12.78 -5.74
N TYR A 196 14.52 11.68 -5.85
CA TYR A 196 13.45 11.50 -6.83
C TYR A 196 12.36 12.61 -6.81
N VAL A 197 12.04 13.18 -5.64
CA VAL A 197 10.96 14.17 -5.53
C VAL A 197 11.41 15.59 -5.84
N ALA A 198 12.68 15.92 -5.60
CA ALA A 198 13.25 17.19 -6.05
C ALA A 198 13.26 17.25 -7.59
N GLU A 199 13.66 16.16 -8.22
CA GLU A 199 13.58 16.01 -9.68
C GLU A 199 12.13 16.06 -10.15
N ARG A 200 11.21 15.25 -9.59
CA ARG A 200 9.79 15.27 -10.03
C ARG A 200 9.12 16.63 -9.88
N ARG A 201 9.50 17.44 -8.89
CA ARG A 201 8.98 18.79 -8.71
C ARG A 201 9.44 19.73 -9.81
N LEU A 202 10.70 19.61 -10.25
CA LEU A 202 11.25 20.30 -11.42
C LEU A 202 10.60 19.79 -12.72
N TRP A 203 10.43 18.47 -12.86
CA TRP A 203 9.71 17.85 -13.97
C TRP A 203 8.26 18.34 -14.04
N ARG A 204 7.52 18.42 -12.92
CA ARG A 204 6.15 18.96 -12.85
C ARG A 204 6.05 20.43 -13.26
N GLN A 205 7.08 21.23 -13.02
CA GLN A 205 7.13 22.62 -13.48
C GLN A 205 7.40 22.72 -15.00
N MET A 206 8.17 21.78 -15.56
CA MET A 206 8.38 21.63 -17.01
C MET A 206 7.15 21.03 -17.72
N TRP A 207 6.30 20.30 -16.98
CA TRP A 207 5.14 19.53 -17.44
C TRP A 207 3.84 20.33 -17.65
N LYS A 208 3.86 21.67 -17.55
CA LYS A 208 2.69 22.47 -17.86
C LYS A 208 2.43 22.51 -19.38
N VAL A 209 1.63 21.53 -19.79
CA VAL A 209 0.75 21.43 -20.97
C VAL A 209 1.34 20.74 -22.22
N PRO A 210 1.01 19.45 -22.44
CA PRO A 210 0.67 18.93 -23.74
C PRO A 210 -0.84 19.08 -23.99
N ASP A 211 -1.16 19.73 -25.13
CA ASP A 211 -2.45 19.85 -25.81
C ASP A 211 -3.74 19.85 -24.95
N GLU A 212 -4.14 21.04 -24.51
CA GLU A 212 -5.42 21.33 -23.85
C GLU A 212 -6.63 20.74 -24.62
N GLU A 213 -6.53 20.57 -25.94
CA GLU A 213 -7.59 19.96 -26.76
C GLU A 213 -7.73 18.46 -26.49
N LYS A 214 -6.61 17.71 -26.43
CA LYS A 214 -6.61 16.28 -26.07
C LYS A 214 -7.16 16.06 -24.66
N ARG A 215 -6.77 16.92 -23.71
CA ARG A 215 -7.31 16.87 -22.34
C ARG A 215 -8.82 17.08 -22.33
N LYS A 216 -9.34 18.06 -23.06
CA LYS A 216 -10.80 18.30 -23.17
C LYS A 216 -11.54 17.11 -23.75
N VAL A 217 -10.99 16.46 -24.79
CA VAL A 217 -11.58 15.25 -25.38
C VAL A 217 -11.60 14.10 -24.37
N TYR A 218 -10.49 13.86 -23.66
CA TYR A 218 -10.41 12.84 -22.62
C TYR A 218 -11.44 13.07 -21.50
N GLU A 219 -11.50 14.28 -20.95
CA GLU A 219 -12.45 14.63 -19.88
C GLU A 219 -13.92 14.55 -20.34
N ALA A 220 -14.19 14.86 -21.61
CA ALA A 220 -15.51 14.70 -22.20
C ALA A 220 -15.90 13.21 -22.34
N LYS A 221 -14.98 12.36 -22.81
CA LYS A 221 -15.18 10.90 -22.88
C LYS A 221 -15.46 10.32 -21.49
N LYS A 222 -14.62 10.67 -20.50
CA LYS A 222 -14.75 10.22 -19.11
C LYS A 222 -16.11 10.57 -18.52
N ARG A 223 -16.55 11.82 -18.69
CA ARG A 223 -17.85 12.29 -18.22
C ARG A 223 -19.02 11.59 -18.91
N ALA A 224 -18.97 11.45 -20.23
CA ALA A 224 -20.01 10.76 -20.98
C ALA A 224 -20.14 9.28 -20.55
N LEU A 225 -19.02 8.62 -20.24
CA LEU A 225 -19.02 7.26 -19.74
C LEU A 225 -19.61 7.17 -18.32
N ILE A 226 -19.30 8.12 -17.42
CA ILE A 226 -19.95 8.21 -16.09
C ILE A 226 -21.46 8.35 -16.25
N GLU A 227 -21.93 9.28 -17.09
CA GLU A 227 -23.36 9.50 -17.35
C GLU A 227 -24.03 8.24 -17.93
N GLU A 228 -23.33 7.51 -18.80
CA GLU A 228 -23.80 6.23 -19.33
C GLU A 228 -23.94 5.17 -18.23
N ILE A 229 -22.92 4.99 -17.39
CA ILE A 229 -22.96 4.06 -16.24
C ILE A 229 -24.14 4.39 -15.33
N GLU A 230 -24.30 5.66 -14.95
CA GLU A 230 -25.42 6.10 -14.09
C GLU A 230 -26.78 5.76 -14.69
N ARG A 231 -26.97 5.98 -15.99
CA ARG A 231 -28.22 5.70 -16.69
C ARG A 231 -28.49 4.19 -16.86
N VAL A 232 -27.49 3.43 -17.29
CA VAL A 232 -27.65 2.01 -17.66
C VAL A 232 -27.80 1.12 -16.43
N PHE A 233 -27.18 1.50 -15.31
CA PHE A 233 -27.27 0.78 -14.05
C PHE A 233 -28.30 1.37 -13.07
N ASP A 234 -29.07 2.40 -13.46
CA ASP A 234 -30.00 3.14 -12.58
C ASP A 234 -30.94 2.25 -11.77
N ARG A 235 -31.38 1.13 -12.35
CA ARG A 235 -32.37 0.20 -11.77
C ARG A 235 -31.78 -1.06 -11.16
N VAL A 236 -30.46 -1.09 -10.95
CA VAL A 236 -29.83 -2.24 -10.28
C VAL A 236 -30.13 -2.19 -8.79
N GLU A 237 -30.68 -3.28 -8.28
CA GLU A 237 -31.05 -3.46 -6.88
C GLU A 237 -30.08 -4.43 -6.20
N ARG A 238 -29.80 -4.20 -4.92
CA ARG A 238 -28.84 -5.01 -4.15
C ARG A 238 -29.33 -6.43 -3.87
N GLY A 239 -30.64 -6.58 -3.66
CA GLY A 239 -31.25 -7.84 -3.24
C GLY A 239 -30.61 -8.41 -1.97
N ASP A 240 -30.41 -9.72 -1.99
CA ASP A 240 -29.77 -10.55 -0.96
C ASP A 240 -28.26 -10.78 -1.21
N GLY A 241 -27.65 -10.10 -2.18
CA GLY A 241 -26.22 -10.24 -2.47
C GLY A 241 -25.32 -9.81 -1.32
N VAL A 242 -24.08 -10.32 -1.31
CA VAL A 242 -23.04 -9.98 -0.33
C VAL A 242 -22.72 -8.48 -0.44
N THR A 243 -22.77 -7.77 0.69
CA THR A 243 -22.56 -6.30 0.72
C THR A 243 -21.09 -5.91 0.91
N LEU A 244 -20.76 -4.63 0.78
CA LEU A 244 -19.37 -4.14 0.81
C LEU A 244 -18.67 -4.42 2.13
N PHE A 245 -19.29 -4.07 3.25
CA PHE A 245 -18.71 -4.37 4.56
C PHE A 245 -18.82 -5.85 4.92
N GLU A 246 -19.85 -6.55 4.42
CA GLU A 246 -19.97 -8.00 4.58
C GLU A 246 -18.80 -8.74 3.89
N SER A 247 -18.39 -8.33 2.68
CA SER A 247 -17.25 -8.93 1.98
C SER A 247 -15.93 -8.73 2.71
N ALA A 248 -15.73 -7.58 3.38
CA ALA A 248 -14.55 -7.35 4.20
C ALA A 248 -14.47 -8.33 5.38
N VAL A 249 -15.61 -8.59 6.04
CA VAL A 249 -15.68 -9.60 7.11
C VAL A 249 -15.43 -11.01 6.57
N ILE A 250 -15.88 -11.33 5.36
CA ILE A 250 -15.60 -12.63 4.74
C ILE A 250 -14.10 -12.81 4.49
N ASP A 251 -13.41 -11.78 3.98
CA ASP A 251 -11.97 -11.76 3.78
C ASP A 251 -11.21 -11.98 5.09
N ASP A 252 -11.65 -11.31 6.17
CA ASP A 252 -11.11 -11.45 7.53
C ASP A 252 -11.56 -12.76 8.24
N TYR A 253 -12.13 -13.73 7.51
CA TYR A 253 -12.63 -15.01 8.04
C TYR A 253 -13.64 -14.89 9.19
N GLY A 254 -14.39 -13.79 9.22
CA GLY A 254 -15.39 -13.53 10.25
C GLY A 254 -16.60 -14.44 10.18
N ASP A 255 -17.26 -14.61 11.33
CA ASP A 255 -18.43 -15.48 11.46
C ASP A 255 -19.73 -14.82 10.95
N GLU A 256 -20.82 -15.60 10.95
CA GLU A 256 -22.13 -15.15 10.45
C GLU A 256 -22.72 -14.00 11.27
N GLU A 257 -22.40 -13.89 12.57
CA GLU A 257 -22.85 -12.79 13.41
C GLU A 257 -22.13 -11.49 13.03
N ALA A 258 -20.82 -11.56 12.82
CA ALA A 258 -20.01 -10.44 12.35
C ALA A 258 -20.47 -9.98 10.96
N ARG A 259 -20.73 -10.92 10.03
CA ARG A 259 -21.27 -10.63 8.70
C ARG A 259 -22.64 -9.95 8.76
N ALA A 260 -23.54 -10.44 9.61
CA ALA A 260 -24.85 -9.83 9.81
C ALA A 260 -24.76 -8.40 10.37
N LYS A 261 -23.80 -8.12 11.27
CA LYS A 261 -23.54 -6.76 11.78
C LYS A 261 -22.97 -5.85 10.71
N ALA A 262 -21.98 -6.31 9.95
CA ALA A 262 -21.35 -5.55 8.88
C ALA A 262 -22.37 -5.17 7.79
N ARG A 263 -23.27 -6.09 7.42
CA ARG A 263 -24.36 -5.83 6.48
C ARG A 263 -25.28 -4.66 6.89
N LEU A 264 -25.39 -4.36 8.18
CA LEU A 264 -26.19 -3.23 8.68
C LEU A 264 -25.51 -1.87 8.42
N LEU A 265 -24.21 -1.85 8.13
CA LEU A 265 -23.46 -0.65 7.78
C LEU A 265 -23.73 -0.22 6.33
N ASP A 266 -24.05 -1.17 5.45
CA ASP A 266 -24.47 -0.94 4.07
C ASP A 266 -25.93 -0.46 3.98
N ASN A 267 -26.19 0.78 4.38
CA ASN A 267 -27.54 1.34 4.48
C ASN A 267 -28.04 2.02 3.19
N GLU A 268 -27.24 2.01 2.12
CA GLU A 268 -27.55 2.70 0.88
C GLU A 268 -28.68 1.99 0.12
N ALA A 269 -29.66 2.77 -0.32
CA ALA A 269 -30.80 2.25 -1.08
C ALA A 269 -30.49 2.08 -2.57
N ARG A 270 -29.49 2.81 -3.09
CA ARG A 270 -29.06 2.77 -4.49
C ARG A 270 -27.54 2.75 -4.53
N TRP A 271 -26.97 2.07 -5.52
CA TRP A 271 -25.51 1.98 -5.66
C TRP A 271 -24.88 3.36 -5.87
N GLN A 272 -25.63 4.32 -6.44
CA GLN A 272 -25.15 5.69 -6.64
C GLN A 272 -24.88 6.43 -5.32
N ASP A 273 -25.51 5.99 -4.22
CA ASP A 273 -25.40 6.61 -2.91
C ASP A 273 -24.24 6.02 -2.09
N VAL A 274 -23.56 4.98 -2.59
CA VAL A 274 -22.35 4.42 -1.96
C VAL A 274 -21.22 5.46 -1.98
N PRO A 275 -20.65 5.83 -0.83
CA PRO A 275 -19.52 6.77 -0.76
C PRO A 275 -18.28 6.26 -1.48
N ASP A 276 -17.60 7.14 -2.22
CA ASP A 276 -16.35 6.80 -2.91
C ASP A 276 -15.27 6.38 -1.89
N GLU A 277 -15.28 6.94 -0.68
CA GLU A 277 -14.38 6.59 0.42
C GLU A 277 -14.54 5.13 0.85
N ASN A 278 -15.78 4.65 0.98
CA ASN A 278 -16.05 3.26 1.34
C ASN A 278 -15.51 2.30 0.27
N ILE A 279 -15.69 2.66 -1.00
CA ILE A 279 -15.22 1.88 -2.14
C ILE A 279 -13.67 1.77 -2.15
N ILE A 280 -12.97 2.80 -1.69
CA ILE A 280 -11.49 2.83 -1.66
C ILE A 280 -10.92 2.11 -0.45
N SER A 281 -11.57 2.23 0.70
CA SER A 281 -11.19 1.44 1.87
C SER A 281 -11.38 -0.07 1.66
N HIS A 282 -12.08 -0.46 0.59
CA HIS A 282 -12.49 -1.83 0.32
C HIS A 282 -12.23 -2.24 -1.15
N VAL A 283 -11.07 -1.90 -1.71
CA VAL A 283 -10.74 -2.22 -3.12
C VAL A 283 -10.76 -3.72 -3.45
N GLU A 284 -10.47 -4.59 -2.47
CA GLU A 284 -10.43 -6.04 -2.63
C GLU A 284 -11.79 -6.72 -2.44
N SER A 285 -12.76 -6.03 -1.83
CA SER A 285 -14.10 -6.58 -1.55
C SER A 285 -14.80 -7.25 -2.72
N PRO A 286 -14.69 -6.75 -3.98
CA PRO A 286 -15.29 -7.40 -5.13
C PRO A 286 -14.87 -8.87 -5.32
N LEU A 287 -13.71 -9.30 -4.82
CA LEU A 287 -13.24 -10.69 -4.87
C LEU A 287 -14.03 -11.64 -3.97
N PHE A 288 -14.70 -11.10 -2.94
CA PHE A 288 -15.46 -11.85 -1.93
C PHE A 288 -16.97 -11.65 -2.05
N MET A 289 -17.43 -10.88 -3.03
CA MET A 289 -18.84 -10.71 -3.33
C MET A 289 -19.39 -11.88 -4.15
N ASP A 290 -20.66 -12.18 -3.96
CA ASP A 290 -21.40 -13.04 -4.89
C ASP A 290 -21.82 -12.26 -6.14
N ALA A 291 -22.38 -12.96 -7.13
CA ALA A 291 -22.78 -12.35 -8.40
C ALA A 291 -23.79 -11.19 -8.24
N LYS A 292 -24.68 -11.27 -7.25
CA LYS A 292 -25.69 -10.23 -6.98
C LYS A 292 -25.07 -9.01 -6.31
N GLY A 293 -24.22 -9.21 -5.32
CA GLY A 293 -23.45 -8.15 -4.66
C GLY A 293 -22.59 -7.42 -5.69
N LEU A 294 -21.85 -8.18 -6.50
CA LEU A 294 -21.03 -7.61 -7.55
C LEU A 294 -21.89 -6.88 -8.59
N HIS A 295 -23.05 -7.39 -9.01
CA HIS A 295 -23.95 -6.68 -9.93
C HIS A 295 -24.35 -5.30 -9.41
N TYR A 296 -24.62 -5.19 -8.11
CA TYR A 296 -24.97 -3.94 -7.44
C TYR A 296 -23.80 -2.97 -7.28
N TYR A 297 -22.64 -3.43 -6.80
CA TYR A 297 -21.50 -2.55 -6.52
C TYR A 297 -20.64 -2.25 -7.74
N LEU A 298 -20.62 -3.10 -8.77
CA LEU A 298 -19.82 -2.90 -9.99
C LEU A 298 -19.94 -1.48 -10.59
N PRO A 299 -21.14 -0.89 -10.81
CA PRO A 299 -21.24 0.48 -11.31
C PRO A 299 -20.69 1.54 -10.33
N ALA A 300 -20.75 1.31 -9.02
CA ALA A 300 -20.14 2.20 -8.02
C ALA A 300 -18.61 2.18 -8.15
N TYR A 301 -18.00 1.00 -8.29
CA TYR A 301 -16.55 0.86 -8.53
C TYR A 301 -16.12 1.53 -9.85
N MET A 302 -16.81 1.25 -10.96
CA MET A 302 -16.48 1.88 -12.26
C MET A 302 -16.56 3.41 -12.19
N ARG A 303 -17.60 3.94 -11.52
CA ARG A 303 -17.77 5.39 -11.34
C ARG A 303 -16.70 6.00 -10.44
N CYS A 304 -16.38 5.35 -9.31
CA CYS A 304 -15.33 5.79 -8.39
C CYS A 304 -13.97 5.84 -9.11
N TYR A 305 -13.63 4.80 -9.88
CA TYR A 305 -12.41 4.77 -10.71
C TYR A 305 -12.36 5.96 -11.67
N LEU A 306 -13.39 6.18 -12.49
CA LEU A 306 -13.40 7.28 -13.47
C LEU A 306 -13.31 8.66 -12.80
N ARG A 307 -13.84 8.84 -11.59
CA ARG A 307 -13.70 10.11 -10.85
C ARG A 307 -12.28 10.34 -10.33
N ARG A 308 -11.52 9.28 -10.08
CA ARG A 308 -10.22 9.32 -9.39
C ARG A 308 -9.01 8.93 -10.23
N VAL A 309 -9.21 8.45 -11.46
CA VAL A 309 -8.12 8.07 -12.38
C VAL A 309 -7.10 9.19 -12.59
N ASP A 310 -7.54 10.46 -12.51
CA ASP A 310 -6.66 11.64 -12.63
C ASP A 310 -6.21 12.23 -11.27
N SER A 311 -6.58 11.62 -10.16
CA SER A 311 -6.28 12.16 -8.82
C SER A 311 -4.80 12.03 -8.48
N GLU A 312 -4.23 13.08 -7.87
CA GLU A 312 -2.80 13.18 -7.56
C GLU A 312 -2.36 12.31 -6.36
N ILE A 313 -3.27 11.52 -5.78
CA ILE A 313 -2.96 10.66 -4.63
C ILE A 313 -2.19 9.43 -5.17
N GLU A 314 -0.86 9.54 -5.18
CA GLU A 314 0.07 8.49 -5.60
C GLU A 314 -0.25 7.17 -4.85
N GLY A 315 -0.57 6.10 -5.59
CA GLY A 315 -0.81 4.75 -5.08
C GLY A 315 -2.24 4.21 -5.16
N ASP A 316 -3.25 5.08 -5.29
CA ASP A 316 -4.66 4.64 -5.26
C ASP A 316 -5.15 4.12 -6.62
N SER A 317 -4.81 4.75 -7.75
CA SER A 317 -5.44 4.43 -9.04
C SER A 317 -5.02 3.07 -9.62
N THR A 318 -3.77 2.66 -9.42
CA THR A 318 -3.25 1.35 -9.89
C THR A 318 -3.75 0.19 -9.04
N ASN A 319 -3.90 0.39 -7.73
CA ASN A 319 -4.43 -0.64 -6.83
C ASN A 319 -5.95 -0.83 -7.04
N PHE A 320 -6.66 0.24 -7.41
CA PHE A 320 -8.11 0.19 -7.62
C PHE A 320 -8.52 -0.58 -8.89
N PHE A 321 -7.72 -0.52 -9.95
CA PHE A 321 -8.06 -1.16 -11.22
C PHE A 321 -7.75 -2.66 -11.22
N GLY A 322 -6.80 -3.12 -10.39
CA GLY A 322 -6.37 -4.53 -10.34
C GLY A 322 -7.51 -5.52 -10.07
N PRO A 323 -8.21 -5.42 -8.93
CA PRO A 323 -9.29 -6.35 -8.57
C PRO A 323 -10.47 -6.30 -9.53
N MET A 324 -10.83 -5.10 -9.99
CA MET A 324 -11.90 -4.89 -10.99
C MET A 324 -11.54 -5.49 -12.34
N ASN A 325 -10.30 -5.30 -12.80
CA ASN A 325 -9.82 -5.90 -14.03
C ASN A 325 -9.75 -7.42 -13.91
N TYR A 326 -9.31 -7.96 -12.75
CA TYR A 326 -9.31 -9.39 -12.48
C TYR A 326 -10.73 -9.99 -12.61
N LEU A 327 -11.71 -9.39 -11.94
CA LEU A 327 -13.10 -9.86 -11.96
C LEU A 327 -13.76 -9.76 -13.33
N LEU A 328 -13.52 -8.67 -14.05
CA LEU A 328 -14.06 -8.51 -15.40
C LEU A 328 -13.31 -9.36 -16.45
N SER A 329 -12.17 -9.95 -16.08
CA SER A 329 -11.34 -10.76 -16.98
C SER A 329 -11.53 -12.27 -16.87
N ASN A 330 -11.93 -12.79 -15.72
CA ASN A 330 -11.92 -14.23 -15.48
C ASN A 330 -13.28 -14.88 -15.77
N THR A 331 -13.74 -14.89 -17.02
CA THR A 331 -15.11 -15.36 -17.35
C THR A 331 -15.32 -16.87 -17.27
N GLU A 332 -14.28 -17.67 -17.01
CA GLU A 332 -14.38 -19.14 -16.92
C GLU A 332 -14.37 -19.61 -15.45
N GLY A 333 -15.53 -20.02 -14.95
CA GLY A 333 -15.66 -20.80 -13.70
C GLY A 333 -15.51 -20.03 -12.38
N GLY A 334 -15.37 -18.70 -12.42
CA GLY A 334 -15.37 -17.83 -11.23
C GLY A 334 -16.70 -17.08 -11.02
N PRO A 335 -16.85 -16.32 -9.91
CA PRO A 335 -18.05 -15.49 -9.63
C PRO A 335 -18.44 -14.52 -10.77
N SER A 336 -17.45 -14.20 -11.59
CA SER A 336 -17.49 -13.44 -12.84
C SER A 336 -18.30 -14.08 -13.97
N SER A 337 -18.46 -15.41 -14.03
CA SER A 337 -19.37 -16.04 -15.01
C SER A 337 -20.83 -15.79 -14.66
N ASP A 338 -21.16 -15.80 -13.38
CA ASP A 338 -22.54 -15.70 -12.90
C ASP A 338 -23.07 -14.27 -13.00
N ILE A 339 -22.23 -13.26 -12.74
CA ILE A 339 -22.62 -11.86 -12.95
C ILE A 339 -22.91 -11.57 -14.43
N VAL A 340 -22.21 -12.21 -15.37
CA VAL A 340 -22.45 -12.04 -16.81
C VAL A 340 -23.88 -12.44 -17.18
N GLU A 341 -24.47 -13.41 -16.49
CA GLU A 341 -25.86 -13.80 -16.72
C GLU A 341 -26.86 -12.76 -16.18
N LEU A 342 -26.49 -12.03 -15.13
CA LEU A 342 -27.30 -10.96 -14.54
C LEU A 342 -27.27 -9.66 -15.36
N LEU A 343 -26.21 -9.46 -16.15
CA LEU A 343 -26.02 -8.23 -16.92
C LEU A 343 -26.92 -8.18 -18.17
N SER A 344 -27.64 -7.07 -18.32
CA SER A 344 -28.34 -6.75 -19.57
C SER A 344 -27.34 -6.51 -20.72
N LEU A 345 -27.81 -6.58 -21.97
CA LEU A 345 -26.96 -6.25 -23.11
C LEU A 345 -26.39 -4.83 -23.02
N GLU A 346 -27.18 -3.84 -22.58
CA GLU A 346 -26.71 -2.47 -22.42
C GLU A 346 -25.65 -2.34 -21.31
N GLN A 347 -25.81 -3.08 -20.21
CA GLN A 347 -24.82 -3.14 -19.14
C GLN A 347 -23.50 -3.74 -19.64
N LYS A 348 -23.55 -4.84 -20.40
CA LYS A 348 -22.37 -5.46 -21.01
C LYS A 348 -21.63 -4.51 -21.95
N ARG A 349 -22.36 -3.78 -22.79
CA ARG A 349 -21.80 -2.75 -23.68
C ARG A 349 -21.11 -1.63 -22.91
N THR A 350 -21.74 -1.19 -21.81
CA THR A 350 -21.20 -0.13 -20.97
C THR A 350 -19.91 -0.58 -20.27
N ILE A 351 -19.88 -1.82 -19.76
CA ILE A 351 -18.68 -2.44 -19.19
C ILE A 351 -17.56 -2.56 -20.24
N ALA A 352 -17.88 -3.02 -21.45
CA ALA A 352 -16.90 -3.11 -22.54
C ALA A 352 -16.27 -1.74 -22.86
N ARG A 353 -17.07 -0.67 -22.90
CA ARG A 353 -16.57 0.70 -23.11
C ARG A 353 -15.75 1.21 -21.93
N PHE A 354 -16.09 0.82 -20.71
CA PHE A 354 -15.28 1.11 -19.53
C PHE A 354 -13.91 0.45 -19.59
N ILE A 355 -13.85 -0.84 -19.97
CA ILE A 355 -12.58 -1.56 -20.16
C ILE A 355 -11.78 -0.92 -21.30
N GLN A 356 -12.42 -0.58 -22.41
CA GLN A 356 -11.79 0.15 -23.52
C GLN A 356 -11.25 1.52 -23.07
N PHE A 357 -11.97 2.24 -22.21
CA PHE A 357 -11.47 3.50 -21.66
C PHE A 357 -10.18 3.32 -20.85
N GLY A 358 -10.11 2.28 -20.00
CA GLY A 358 -8.89 1.95 -19.27
C GLY A 358 -7.73 1.56 -20.20
N HIS A 359 -8.02 0.88 -21.32
CA HIS A 359 -7.03 0.59 -22.35
C HIS A 359 -6.51 1.87 -23.04
N ASP A 360 -7.42 2.70 -23.55
CA ASP A 360 -7.10 3.99 -24.20
C ASP A 360 -6.29 4.90 -23.24
N GLU A 361 -6.58 4.83 -21.94
CA GLU A 361 -5.86 5.57 -20.90
C GLU A 361 -4.43 5.03 -20.73
N ALA A 362 -4.25 3.72 -20.64
CA ALA A 362 -2.93 3.10 -20.60
C ALA A 362 -2.10 3.44 -21.84
N ASP A 363 -2.69 3.39 -23.04
CA ASP A 363 -2.07 3.84 -24.29
C ASP A 363 -1.62 5.29 -24.22
N PHE A 364 -2.51 6.17 -23.77
CA PHE A 364 -2.20 7.59 -23.59
C PHE A 364 -1.02 7.80 -22.63
N TRP A 365 -0.93 7.04 -21.53
CA TRP A 365 0.19 7.08 -20.61
C TRP A 365 1.48 6.51 -21.19
N MET A 366 1.40 5.45 -22.00
CA MET A 366 2.55 4.83 -22.67
C MET A 366 3.11 5.75 -23.77
N GLU A 367 2.27 6.32 -24.63
CA GLU A 367 2.68 7.34 -25.61
C GLU A 367 3.33 8.54 -24.90
N ARG A 368 2.77 8.95 -23.76
CA ARG A 368 3.33 10.03 -22.94
C ARG A 368 4.70 9.67 -22.35
N ARG A 369 4.95 8.40 -22.05
CA ARG A 369 6.26 7.90 -21.59
C ARG A 369 7.29 7.91 -22.71
N LYS A 370 6.92 7.57 -23.94
CA LYS A 370 7.82 7.61 -25.12
C LYS A 370 8.31 9.02 -25.49
N ILE A 371 7.56 10.07 -25.11
CA ILE A 371 7.94 11.47 -25.36
C ILE A 371 8.82 12.03 -24.22
N MET A 372 9.00 11.31 -23.11
CA MET A 372 9.92 11.74 -22.05
C MET A 372 11.36 11.59 -22.55
N PRO A 373 12.18 12.65 -22.51
CA PRO A 373 13.61 12.45 -22.71
C PRO A 373 14.11 11.53 -21.60
N ARG A 374 14.65 10.36 -21.99
CA ARG A 374 15.54 9.59 -21.12
C ARG A 374 16.59 10.55 -20.57
N SER A 375 16.93 10.42 -19.29
CA SER A 375 17.94 11.31 -18.71
C SER A 375 19.20 11.23 -19.58
N ALA A 376 19.87 12.35 -19.85
CA ALA A 376 20.98 12.40 -20.81
C ALA A 376 22.25 11.62 -20.38
N GLU A 377 22.14 10.84 -19.30
CA GLU A 377 23.16 9.91 -18.80
C GLU A 377 22.85 8.45 -19.18
N GLU A 378 21.71 8.16 -19.83
CA GLU A 378 21.30 6.83 -20.32
C GLU A 378 21.68 6.55 -21.80
N ASP A 379 22.59 7.34 -22.38
CA ASP A 379 23.09 7.18 -23.76
C ASP A 379 24.23 6.14 -23.88
N ASP A 380 24.35 5.19 -22.95
CA ASP A 380 25.21 4.02 -23.15
C ASP A 380 24.49 2.99 -24.04
N GLU A 381 24.93 2.99 -25.29
CA GLU A 381 24.59 2.08 -26.39
C GLU A 381 24.67 0.60 -25.93
N ASP A 382 23.52 -0.06 -25.70
CA ASP A 382 23.27 -1.49 -25.99
C ASP A 382 21.94 -2.04 -25.39
N TYR A 383 21.13 -1.25 -24.69
CA TYR A 383 19.84 -1.70 -24.10
C TYR A 383 18.60 -1.28 -24.92
N GLU A 384 18.59 -1.60 -26.20
CA GLU A 384 17.36 -1.65 -27.00
C GLU A 384 16.88 -3.12 -27.00
N ASP A 385 15.87 -3.46 -26.18
CA ASP A 385 14.75 -4.39 -26.52
C ASP A 385 14.11 -5.14 -25.33
N GLU A 386 14.74 -5.27 -24.15
CA GLU A 386 14.20 -6.16 -23.09
C GLU A 386 13.23 -5.48 -22.07
N GLU A 387 13.17 -4.15 -21.98
CA GLU A 387 12.35 -3.46 -20.95
C GLU A 387 10.95 -3.01 -21.42
N GLU A 388 10.74 -2.75 -22.71
CA GLU A 388 9.41 -2.37 -23.25
C GLU A 388 8.39 -3.52 -23.12
N GLU A 389 8.91 -4.76 -22.99
CA GLU A 389 8.14 -5.98 -22.80
C GLU A 389 7.44 -6.05 -21.41
N THR A 390 7.76 -5.23 -20.41
CA THR A 390 7.25 -5.46 -19.03
C THR A 390 5.92 -4.79 -18.66
N LEU A 391 5.64 -3.57 -19.12
CA LEU A 391 4.39 -2.86 -18.79
C LEU A 391 3.30 -3.12 -19.83
N GLU A 392 3.72 -3.18 -21.10
CA GLU A 392 2.86 -3.59 -22.21
C GLU A 392 2.36 -5.02 -21.97
N GLU A 393 3.22 -5.97 -21.54
CA GLU A 393 2.75 -7.32 -21.25
C GLU A 393 1.96 -7.48 -19.95
N ARG A 394 2.21 -6.67 -18.92
CA ARG A 394 1.50 -6.80 -17.62
C ARG A 394 0.14 -6.13 -17.59
N LEU A 395 -0.01 -4.99 -18.26
CA LEU A 395 -1.24 -4.19 -18.19
C LEU A 395 -1.97 -4.15 -19.54
N HIS A 396 -1.25 -3.91 -20.63
CA HIS A 396 -1.85 -3.62 -21.93
C HIS A 396 -2.32 -4.88 -22.66
N LYS A 397 -1.40 -5.83 -22.89
CA LYS A 397 -1.64 -7.11 -23.57
C LYS A 397 -2.78 -7.91 -22.91
N PRO A 398 -2.90 -8.01 -21.57
CA PRO A 398 -4.03 -8.69 -20.96
C PRO A 398 -5.34 -7.94 -21.20
N ILE A 399 -5.38 -6.61 -21.07
CA ILE A 399 -6.60 -5.82 -21.33
C ILE A 399 -7.04 -5.96 -22.80
N GLN A 400 -6.12 -5.82 -23.76
CA GLN A 400 -6.40 -5.98 -25.19
C GLN A 400 -6.85 -7.40 -25.53
N GLN A 401 -6.15 -8.44 -25.04
CA GLN A 401 -6.55 -9.83 -25.25
C GLN A 401 -7.96 -10.11 -24.70
N ARG A 402 -8.37 -9.47 -23.60
CA ARG A 402 -9.70 -9.63 -22.99
C ARG A 402 -10.80 -8.89 -23.74
N LEU A 403 -10.50 -7.69 -24.24
CA LEU A 403 -11.36 -7.02 -25.21
C LEU A 403 -11.56 -7.92 -26.41
N ASP A 404 -10.51 -8.49 -26.98
CA ASP A 404 -10.63 -9.35 -28.16
C ASP A 404 -11.33 -10.69 -27.87
N ALA A 405 -11.12 -11.28 -26.67
CA ALA A 405 -11.65 -12.60 -26.32
C ALA A 405 -13.13 -12.60 -25.94
N TYR A 406 -13.61 -11.57 -25.22
CA TYR A 406 -14.96 -11.57 -24.66
C TYR A 406 -15.72 -10.27 -24.84
N TRP A 407 -15.14 -9.14 -24.43
CA TRP A 407 -15.90 -7.88 -24.32
C TRP A 407 -16.11 -7.15 -25.65
N GLY A 408 -15.20 -7.36 -26.61
CA GLY A 408 -15.18 -6.71 -27.92
C GLY A 408 -16.38 -7.10 -28.81
N GLN A 409 -17.03 -8.23 -28.54
CA GLN A 409 -18.29 -8.57 -29.22
C GLN A 409 -19.45 -7.62 -28.86
N PHE A 410 -19.29 -6.83 -27.80
CA PHE A 410 -20.28 -5.86 -27.35
C PHE A 410 -19.94 -4.42 -27.76
N LEU A 411 -18.71 -4.14 -28.21
CA LEU A 411 -18.34 -2.86 -28.82
C LEU A 411 -18.91 -2.76 -30.24
#